data_AF-A0A653NDF4-F1
#
_entry.id   AF-A0A653NDF4-F1
#
_cell.length_a   1.000
_cell.length_b   1.000
_cell.length_c   1.000
_cell.angle_alpha   90.00
_cell.angle_beta   90.00
_cell.angle_gamma   90.00
#
_symmetry.space_group_name_H-M   'P 1'
#
loop_
_entity.id
_entity.type
_entity.pdbx_description
1 polymer ?
#
loop_
_entity_poly.entity_id
_entity_poly.type
_entity_poly.pdbx_seq_one_letter_code
_entity_poly.pdbx_strand_id
1 'polypeptide(L)'
;MATTLAMIYPDIFAAVGVHSGLLHGVVKSFPDALGVMQGGTGPLAGGNKAKGAGWASDVPAIMFHGDRDTTVLPRNADRVAAQYSTSRQAGATVVQGNVPRAAATPVPPTVMLRVSHA
;
A
#
# COMPACT_ATOMS: atom_id res chain seq x y z
N MET A 1 -2.09 4.70 7.92
CA MET A 1 -1.38 4.34 9.16
C MET A 1 -0.58 3.04 9.00
N ALA A 2 -1.20 1.93 8.60
CA ALA A 2 -0.54 0.63 8.45
C ALA A 2 0.81 0.67 7.68
N THR A 3 0.87 1.38 6.56
CA THR A 3 2.11 1.55 5.78
C THR A 3 3.23 2.23 6.55
N THR A 4 2.93 3.22 7.39
CA THR A 4 3.93 3.85 8.26
C THR A 4 4.42 2.91 9.35
N LEU A 5 3.54 2.13 9.96
CA LEU A 5 3.91 1.18 11.01
C LEU A 5 4.83 0.07 10.49
N ALA A 6 4.50 -0.50 9.32
CA ALA A 6 5.34 -1.50 8.65
C ALA A 6 6.74 -0.96 8.31
N MET A 7 6.87 0.34 8.06
CA MET A 7 8.15 0.97 7.66
C MET A 7 9.00 1.38 8.86
N ILE A 8 8.39 1.87 9.93
CA ILE A 8 9.11 2.44 11.08
C ILE A 8 9.31 1.40 12.20
N TYR A 9 8.46 0.38 12.28
CA TYR A 9 8.50 -0.63 13.36
C TYR A 9 8.45 -2.08 12.81
N PRO A 10 9.33 -2.47 11.88
CA PRO A 10 9.28 -3.78 11.25
C PRO A 10 9.48 -4.94 12.24
N ASP A 11 10.24 -4.73 13.31
CA ASP A 11 10.54 -5.75 14.31
C ASP A 11 9.37 -6.05 15.27
N ILE A 12 8.33 -5.22 15.26
CA ILE A 12 7.18 -5.33 16.18
C ILE A 12 5.96 -5.92 15.46
N PHE A 13 5.83 -5.69 14.15
CA PHE A 13 4.67 -6.10 13.38
C PHE A 13 4.99 -7.31 12.50
N ALA A 14 4.36 -8.45 12.82
CA ALA A 14 4.49 -9.67 12.01
C ALA A 14 3.84 -9.58 10.63
N ALA A 15 2.82 -8.72 10.46
CA ALA A 15 2.16 -8.41 9.19
C ALA A 15 1.28 -7.16 9.33
N VAL A 16 0.86 -6.54 8.21
CA VAL A 16 -0.09 -5.43 8.19
C VAL A 16 -1.21 -5.62 7.16
N GLY A 17 -2.39 -5.09 7.48
CA GLY A 17 -3.49 -4.91 6.54
C GLY A 17 -3.59 -3.44 6.12
N VAL A 18 -3.64 -3.17 4.81
CA VAL A 18 -3.82 -1.82 4.25
C VAL A 18 -5.14 -1.77 3.51
N HIS A 19 -6.05 -0.87 3.89
CA HIS A 19 -7.28 -0.62 3.14
C HIS A 19 -7.28 0.83 2.63
N SER A 20 -7.49 1.01 1.33
CA SER A 20 -7.49 2.34 0.66
C SER A 20 -6.35 3.26 1.11
N GLY A 21 -5.16 2.68 1.26
CA GLY A 21 -4.04 3.33 1.94
C GLY A 21 -3.22 4.26 1.05
N LEU A 22 -2.41 5.09 1.70
CA LEU A 22 -1.39 5.91 1.06
C LEU A 22 0.01 5.38 1.35
N LEU A 23 0.94 5.74 0.46
CA LEU A 23 2.35 5.47 0.61
C LEU A 23 2.87 6.06 1.93
N HIS A 24 3.83 5.37 2.53
CA HIS A 24 4.58 5.95 3.63
C HIS A 24 5.32 7.20 3.18
N GLY A 25 5.20 8.26 3.98
CA GLY A 25 5.96 9.50 3.93
C GLY A 25 5.83 10.36 2.67
N VAL A 26 4.71 10.28 1.95
CA VAL A 26 4.38 11.21 0.85
C VAL A 26 3.52 12.41 1.29
N VAL A 27 3.07 12.41 2.54
CA VAL A 27 2.19 13.43 3.14
C VAL A 27 2.93 14.14 4.28
N LYS A 28 3.00 15.47 4.24
CA LYS A 28 3.57 16.30 5.33
C LYS A 28 2.57 17.28 5.94
N SER A 29 1.46 17.51 5.24
CA SER A 29 0.43 18.46 5.63
C SER A 29 -0.93 17.94 5.18
N PHE A 30 -2.00 18.55 5.67
CA PHE A 30 -3.36 18.19 5.27
C PHE A 30 -3.62 18.45 3.77
N PRO A 31 -3.23 19.60 3.16
CA PRO A 31 -3.35 19.78 1.72
C PRO A 31 -2.60 18.73 0.89
N ASP A 32 -1.41 18.30 1.33
CA ASP A 32 -0.68 17.21 0.67
C ASP A 32 -1.47 15.91 0.74
N ALA A 33 -2.12 15.63 1.87
CA ALA A 33 -2.94 14.45 2.04
C ALA A 33 -4.06 14.42 0.99
N LEU A 34 -4.79 15.53 0.84
CA LEU A 34 -5.84 15.65 -0.17
C LEU A 34 -5.30 15.47 -1.59
N GLY A 35 -4.17 16.11 -1.93
CA GLY A 35 -3.54 15.97 -3.24
C GLY A 35 -3.12 14.52 -3.53
N VAL A 36 -2.51 13.84 -2.57
CA VAL A 36 -2.08 12.44 -2.72
C VAL A 36 -3.29 11.50 -2.80
N MET A 37 -4.31 11.71 -1.97
CA MET A 37 -5.58 10.95 -2.02
C MET A 37 -6.19 11.01 -3.43
N GLN A 38 -6.12 12.17 -4.07
CA GLN A 38 -6.59 12.40 -5.45
C GLN A 38 -5.57 12.02 -6.53
N GLY A 39 -4.62 11.14 -6.23
CA GLY A 39 -3.68 10.58 -7.20
C GLY A 39 -2.47 11.46 -7.51
N GLY A 40 -2.34 12.62 -6.84
CA GLY A 40 -1.11 13.39 -6.78
C GLY A 40 0.01 12.58 -6.14
N THR A 41 1.24 13.05 -6.32
CA THR A 41 2.42 12.32 -5.86
C THR A 41 2.96 12.87 -4.53
N GLY A 42 2.42 13.99 -4.06
CA GLY A 42 2.86 14.69 -2.86
C GLY A 42 4.18 15.44 -3.06
N PRO A 43 4.57 16.32 -2.13
CA PRO A 43 5.77 17.17 -2.25
C PRO A 43 7.07 16.37 -2.33
N LEU A 44 7.05 15.10 -1.89
CA LEU A 44 8.24 14.26 -1.79
C LEU A 44 8.47 13.33 -2.97
N ALA A 45 7.57 13.29 -3.95
CA ALA A 45 7.72 12.38 -5.09
C ALA A 45 8.55 12.92 -6.26
N GLY A 46 8.79 14.24 -6.32
CA GLY A 46 9.65 14.86 -7.34
C GLY A 46 11.12 14.99 -6.91
N GLY A 47 11.42 14.75 -5.64
CA GLY A 47 12.79 14.77 -5.14
C GLY A 47 13.41 13.38 -5.26
N ASN A 48 14.64 13.31 -5.76
CA ASN A 48 15.52 12.12 -5.80
C ASN A 48 15.75 11.43 -4.42
N LYS A 49 14.92 11.66 -3.39
CA LYS A 49 14.89 10.92 -2.13
C LYS A 49 14.03 9.65 -2.17
N ALA A 50 13.35 9.37 -3.28
CA ALA A 50 12.89 8.01 -3.57
C ALA A 50 14.06 7.09 -4.02
N LYS A 51 15.25 7.65 -4.31
CA LYS A 51 16.48 6.89 -4.56
C LYS A 51 17.32 6.81 -3.30
N GLY A 52 17.14 5.73 -2.56
CA GLY A 52 18.08 5.34 -1.51
C GLY A 52 17.39 4.56 -0.42
N ALA A 53 17.18 3.26 -0.64
CA ALA A 53 17.20 2.20 0.37
C ALA A 53 16.38 2.36 1.68
N GLY A 54 15.53 3.37 1.83
CA GLY A 54 15.02 3.75 3.15
C GLY A 54 13.64 3.24 3.49
N TRP A 55 12.71 3.18 2.52
CA TRP A 55 11.29 2.92 2.79
C TRP A 55 10.79 1.71 2.00
N ALA A 56 11.57 0.63 2.04
CA ALA A 56 11.10 -0.70 1.72
C ALA A 56 10.83 -1.45 3.03
N SER A 57 9.66 -2.06 3.16
CA SER A 57 9.34 -2.92 4.30
C SER A 57 9.27 -4.37 3.86
N ASP A 58 9.89 -5.23 4.66
CA ASP A 58 9.80 -6.69 4.52
C ASP A 58 8.62 -7.26 5.34
N VAL A 59 7.91 -6.40 6.09
CA VAL A 59 6.70 -6.80 6.83
C VAL A 59 5.63 -7.23 5.83
N PRO A 60 5.11 -8.47 5.95
CA PRO A 60 4.08 -8.95 5.05
C PRO A 60 2.85 -8.04 5.02
N ALA A 61 2.31 -7.77 3.84
CA ALA A 61 1.19 -6.86 3.68
C ALA A 61 0.05 -7.43 2.83
N ILE A 62 -1.18 -7.43 3.36
CA ILE A 62 -2.39 -7.59 2.54
C ILE A 62 -2.98 -6.21 2.29
N MET A 63 -3.21 -5.86 1.03
CA MET A 63 -3.72 -4.56 0.60
C MET A 63 -5.07 -4.74 -0.07
N PHE A 64 -6.09 -4.00 0.35
CA PHE A 64 -7.40 -3.94 -0.27
C PHE A 64 -7.64 -2.53 -0.79
N HIS A 65 -8.11 -2.42 -2.02
CA HIS A 65 -8.49 -1.13 -2.59
C HIS A 65 -9.71 -1.27 -3.48
N GLY A 66 -10.74 -0.46 -3.23
CA GLY A 66 -11.96 -0.43 -4.04
C GLY A 66 -11.71 0.20 -5.40
N ASP A 67 -12.09 -0.46 -6.49
CA ASP A 67 -11.92 0.07 -7.85
C ASP A 67 -12.71 1.37 -8.11
N ARG A 68 -13.79 1.59 -7.37
CA ARG A 68 -14.62 2.81 -7.39
C ARG A 68 -14.37 3.76 -6.22
N ASP A 69 -13.24 3.62 -5.50
CA ASP A 69 -12.91 4.54 -4.41
C ASP A 69 -12.58 5.94 -4.96
N THR A 70 -13.50 6.89 -4.79
CA THR A 70 -13.33 8.30 -5.20
C THR A 70 -12.66 9.16 -4.12
N THR A 71 -12.48 8.62 -2.92
CA THR A 71 -11.83 9.32 -1.81
C THR A 71 -10.32 9.16 -1.91
N VAL A 72 -9.86 7.92 -2.07
CA VAL A 72 -8.46 7.59 -2.32
C VAL A 72 -8.38 6.84 -3.64
N LEU A 73 -7.84 7.49 -4.67
CA LEU A 73 -7.89 6.93 -6.02
C LEU A 73 -7.17 5.58 -6.11
N PRO A 74 -7.72 4.61 -6.86
CA PRO A 74 -7.15 3.27 -7.02
C PRO A 74 -5.66 3.23 -7.35
N ARG A 75 -5.16 4.16 -8.15
CA ARG A 75 -3.73 4.26 -8.50
C ARG A 75 -2.78 4.37 -7.29
N ASN A 76 -3.27 4.81 -6.14
CA ASN A 76 -2.44 4.88 -4.93
C ASN A 76 -2.06 3.51 -4.40
N ALA A 77 -2.90 2.49 -4.59
CA ALA A 77 -2.57 1.14 -4.16
C ALA A 77 -1.37 0.56 -4.93
N ASP A 78 -1.25 0.85 -6.23
CA ASP A 78 -0.10 0.36 -7.03
C ASP A 78 1.20 0.98 -6.52
N ARG A 79 1.13 2.24 -6.10
CA ARG A 79 2.26 2.97 -5.50
C ARG A 79 2.59 2.46 -4.10
N VAL A 80 1.59 2.11 -3.28
CA VAL A 80 1.82 1.42 -2.01
C VAL A 80 2.51 0.09 -2.26
N ALA A 81 2.00 -0.73 -3.19
CA ALA A 81 2.61 -2.02 -3.54
C ALA A 81 4.05 -1.89 -4.08
N ALA A 82 4.41 -0.74 -4.68
CA ALA A 82 5.78 -0.47 -5.11
C ALA A 82 6.75 -0.18 -3.94
N GLN A 83 6.26 0.26 -2.77
CA GLN A 83 7.08 0.42 -1.56
C GLN A 83 7.39 -0.91 -0.85
N TYR A 84 6.71 -2.01 -1.20
CA TYR A 84 6.96 -3.35 -0.63
C TYR A 84 7.79 -4.20 -1.62
N SER A 85 8.78 -3.59 -2.28
CA SER A 85 9.48 -4.17 -3.44
C SER A 85 10.41 -5.34 -3.10
N THR A 86 10.90 -5.48 -1.87
CA THR A 86 11.62 -6.70 -1.43
C THR A 86 10.68 -7.91 -1.40
N SER A 87 9.46 -7.74 -0.90
CA SER A 87 8.44 -8.79 -0.86
C SER A 87 7.82 -9.09 -2.24
N ARG A 88 7.97 -8.20 -3.25
CA ARG A 88 7.65 -8.52 -4.65
C ARG A 88 8.53 -9.61 -5.25
N GLN A 89 9.78 -9.74 -4.80
CA GLN A 89 10.69 -10.78 -5.29
C GLN A 89 10.32 -12.18 -4.77
N ALA A 90 9.48 -12.26 -3.73
CA ALA A 90 9.03 -13.49 -3.08
C ALA A 90 7.55 -13.88 -3.37
N GLY A 91 7.00 -13.48 -4.53
CA GLY A 91 5.70 -13.97 -4.99
C GLY A 91 4.50 -13.06 -4.69
N ALA A 92 4.68 -11.73 -4.79
CA ALA A 92 3.56 -10.81 -4.65
C ALA A 92 2.49 -11.06 -5.71
N THR A 93 1.27 -11.36 -5.27
CA THR A 93 0.15 -11.68 -6.15
C THR A 93 -0.86 -10.53 -6.13
N VAL A 94 -1.22 -10.02 -7.31
CA VAL A 94 -2.36 -9.11 -7.45
C VAL A 94 -3.57 -9.96 -7.80
N VAL A 95 -4.57 -9.96 -6.93
CA VAL A 95 -5.84 -10.68 -7.14
C VAL A 95 -6.92 -9.64 -7.40
N GLN A 96 -7.45 -9.62 -8.62
CA GLN A 96 -8.65 -8.84 -8.93
C GLN A 96 -9.86 -9.76 -8.73
N GLY A 97 -10.73 -9.44 -7.78
CA GLY A 97 -11.87 -10.30 -7.48
C GLY A 97 -12.91 -9.67 -6.56
N ASN A 98 -14.16 -10.08 -6.72
CA ASN A 98 -15.19 -9.89 -5.69
C ASN A 98 -14.83 -10.83 -4.54
N VAL A 99 -14.94 -10.38 -3.28
CA VAL A 99 -14.62 -11.22 -2.11
C VAL A 99 -15.86 -11.95 -1.61
N PRO A 100 -16.14 -13.22 -1.98
CA PRO A 100 -16.96 -14.10 -1.17
C PRO A 100 -16.09 -14.64 -0.03
N ARG A 101 -16.51 -14.39 1.22
CA ARG A 101 -16.09 -15.01 2.50
C ARG A 101 -14.69 -15.65 2.51
N ALA A 102 -13.72 -14.95 3.12
CA ALA A 102 -12.36 -15.45 3.32
C ALA A 102 -12.34 -16.77 4.11
N ALA A 103 -11.81 -17.83 3.51
CA ALA A 103 -11.25 -18.98 4.23
C ALA A 103 -9.76 -18.70 4.49
N ALA A 104 -9.29 -19.00 5.70
CA ALA A 104 -7.92 -18.74 6.13
C ALA A 104 -6.92 -19.66 5.41
N THR A 105 -6.40 -19.22 4.26
CA THR A 105 -5.21 -19.79 3.61
C THR A 105 -3.95 -19.03 4.02
N PRO A 106 -2.75 -19.65 3.94
CA PRO A 106 -1.49 -18.99 4.28
C PRO A 106 -1.32 -17.68 3.51
N VAL A 107 -0.99 -16.61 4.20
CA VAL A 107 -0.85 -15.26 3.63
C VAL A 107 0.49 -15.17 2.87
N PRO A 108 0.49 -14.94 1.55
CA PRO A 108 1.71 -14.63 0.79
C PRO A 108 2.36 -13.33 1.31
N PRO A 109 3.67 -13.10 1.09
CA PRO A 109 4.38 -11.97 1.69
C PRO A 109 3.77 -10.61 1.33
N THR A 110 3.22 -10.43 0.13
CA THR A 110 2.39 -9.26 -0.20
C THR A 110 1.27 -9.63 -1.16
N VAL A 111 0.01 -9.35 -0.82
CA VAL A 111 -1.14 -9.54 -1.73
C VAL A 111 -1.88 -8.24 -1.89
N MET A 112 -2.14 -7.84 -3.14
CA MET A 112 -3.02 -6.72 -3.42
C MET A 112 -4.33 -7.18 -4.03
N LEU A 113 -5.43 -6.89 -3.35
CA LEU A 113 -6.80 -7.20 -3.74
C LEU A 113 -7.51 -5.95 -4.24
N ARG A 114 -7.93 -5.97 -5.50
CA ARG A 114 -8.84 -4.97 -6.06
C ARG A 114 -10.27 -5.47 -5.86
N VAL A 115 -11.04 -4.76 -5.05
CA VAL A 115 -12.43 -5.12 -4.75
C VAL A 115 -13.36 -4.35 -5.67
N SER A 116 -14.06 -5.07 -6.55
CA SER A 116 -15.13 -4.53 -7.38
C SER A 116 -16.48 -4.74 -6.67
N HIS A 117 -17.28 -3.68 -6.55
CA HIS A 117 -18.70 -3.86 -6.22
C HIS A 117 -19.47 -4.06 -7.53
N ALA A 118 -20.29 -5.11 -7.59
CA ALA A 118 -21.23 -5.34 -8.68
C ALA A 118 -22.15 -4.12 -8.85
#